data_AF-A0A925UHI9-F1
#
_entry.id   AF-A0A925UHI9-F1
#
_cell.length_a   1.000
_cell.length_b   1.000
_cell.length_c   1.000
_cell.angle_alpha   90.00
_cell.angle_beta   90.00
_cell.angle_gamma   90.00
#
_symmetry.space_group_name_H-M   'P 1'
#
loop_
_entity.id
_entity.type
_entity.pdbx_description
1 polymer ?
#
loop_
_entity_poly.entity_id
_entity_poly.type
_entity_poly.pdbx_seq_one_letter_code
_entity_poly.pdbx_strand_id
1 'polypeptide(L)'
;MGSLDERLKKVVRQDIQSMHAYAIQNSAGLVKLDAMENPFRLPEALQHELGQRLGRVAINRYPVGCVADVIAALSKYVSLPAGRKLMLGNGSDELISLLALACDVPGASILAPLPGFV
;
A
#
# COMPACT_ATOMS: atom_id res chain seq x y z
N MET A 1 11.52 -8.19 35.93
CA MET A 1 11.25 -7.95 34.50
C MET A 1 11.65 -6.50 34.21
N GLY A 2 12.48 -6.26 33.19
CA GLY A 2 12.89 -4.91 32.82
C GLY A 2 11.73 -4.04 32.33
N SER A 3 11.95 -2.73 32.27
CA SER A 3 10.95 -1.75 31.79
C SER A 3 10.57 -2.00 30.32
N LEU A 4 9.51 -1.34 29.84
CA LEU A 4 9.16 -1.38 28.42
C LEU A 4 10.32 -0.83 27.56
N ASP A 5 10.90 0.29 27.97
CA ASP A 5 12.00 0.95 27.25
C ASP A 5 13.24 0.07 27.15
N GLU A 6 13.61 -0.61 28.24
CA GLU A 6 14.74 -1.55 28.26
C GLU A 6 14.50 -2.73 27.30
N ARG A 7 13.26 -3.22 27.23
CA ARG A 7 12.91 -4.29 26.29
C ARG A 7 12.94 -3.81 24.85
N LEU A 8 12.40 -2.62 24.56
CA LEU A 8 12.42 -2.04 23.21
C LEU A 8 13.83 -1.83 22.69
N LYS A 9 14.72 -1.23 23.51
CA LYS A 9 16.13 -1.02 23.15
C LYS A 9 16.88 -2.32 22.84
N LYS A 10 16.49 -3.42 23.50
CA LYS A 10 17.13 -4.73 23.31
C LYS A 10 16.63 -5.49 22.08
N VAL A 11 15.36 -5.33 21.69
CA VAL A 11 14.73 -6.16 20.64
C VAL A 11 14.57 -5.46 19.30
N VAL A 12 14.42 -4.13 19.28
CA VAL A 12 14.26 -3.35 18.04
C VAL A 12 15.63 -3.00 17.50
N ARG A 13 15.84 -3.11 16.19
CA ARG A 13 17.12 -2.75 15.57
C ARG A 13 17.43 -1.26 15.76
N GLN A 14 18.71 -0.92 15.91
CA GLN A 14 19.16 0.45 16.20
C GLN A 14 18.78 1.45 15.09
N ASP A 15 18.80 1.03 13.83
CA ASP A 15 18.40 1.86 12.70
C ASP A 15 16.91 2.24 12.77
N ILE A 16 16.03 1.28 13.06
CA ILE A 16 14.60 1.54 13.30
C ILE A 16 14.40 2.43 14.53
N GLN A 17 15.15 2.22 15.62
CA GLN A 17 15.10 3.10 16.80
C GLN A 17 15.49 4.55 16.50
N SER A 18 16.30 4.76 15.45
CA SER A 18 16.79 6.09 15.04
C SER A 18 15.90 6.73 13.96
N MET A 19 14.94 5.99 13.41
CA MET A 19 13.97 6.50 12.43
C MET A 19 12.87 7.30 13.11
N HIS A 20 12.35 8.29 12.39
CA HIS A 20 11.16 9.03 12.79
C HIS A 20 9.97 8.51 11.99
N ALA A 21 8.84 8.29 12.65
CA ALA A 21 7.61 7.91 11.97
C ALA A 21 7.18 9.01 10.99
N TYR A 22 6.59 8.62 9.86
CA TYR A 22 5.94 9.57 8.96
C TYR A 22 4.86 10.35 9.73
N ALA A 23 4.98 11.67 9.77
CA ALA A 23 4.11 12.51 10.58
C ALA A 23 2.78 12.77 9.87
N ILE A 24 1.68 12.34 10.48
CA ILE A 24 0.32 12.68 10.04
C ILE A 24 -0.18 13.83 10.90
N GLN A 25 -0.29 15.02 10.31
CA GLN A 25 -0.76 16.22 11.01
C GLN A 25 -2.29 16.26 11.06
N ASN A 26 -2.85 16.71 12.18
CA ASN A 26 -4.29 16.97 12.26
C ASN A 26 -4.63 18.17 11.37
N SER A 27 -5.62 18.00 10.48
CA SER A 27 -6.05 19.01 9.50
C SER A 27 -7.48 19.47 9.70
N ALA A 28 -8.13 19.12 10.81
CA ALA A 28 -9.48 19.58 11.11
C ALA A 28 -9.56 21.12 11.12
N GLY A 29 -10.45 21.69 10.31
CA GLY A 29 -10.58 23.14 10.15
C GLY A 29 -9.60 23.79 9.16
N LEU A 30 -8.75 23.00 8.49
CA LEU A 30 -7.78 23.48 7.50
C LEU A 30 -8.12 22.99 6.09
N VAL A 31 -7.52 23.63 5.07
CA VAL A 31 -7.49 23.12 3.69
C VAL A 31 -6.25 22.23 3.55
N LYS A 32 -6.46 20.92 3.39
CA LYS A 32 -5.39 19.91 3.30
C LYS A 32 -4.87 19.79 1.87
N LEU A 33 -3.57 20.07 1.65
CA LEU A 33 -2.90 20.06 0.33
C LEU A 33 -1.50 19.41 0.39
N ASP A 34 -1.19 18.68 1.46
CA ASP A 34 0.14 18.15 1.79
C ASP A 34 0.31 16.65 1.46
N ALA A 35 -0.78 15.96 1.08
CA ALA A 35 -0.80 14.52 0.83
C ALA A 35 -1.15 14.17 -0.62
N MET A 36 -0.76 12.97 -1.05
CA MET A 36 -1.01 12.44 -2.41
C MET A 36 -2.42 11.84 -2.54
N GLU A 37 -3.44 12.62 -2.20
CA GLU A 37 -4.85 12.19 -2.13
C GLU A 37 -5.68 12.82 -3.26
N ASN A 38 -6.72 12.11 -3.71
CA ASN A 38 -7.72 12.67 -4.62
C ASN A 38 -8.79 13.43 -3.81
N PRO A 39 -8.99 14.75 -4.04
CA PRO A 39 -9.97 15.54 -3.26
C PRO A 39 -11.43 15.28 -3.69
N PHE A 40 -11.66 14.63 -4.84
CA PHE A 40 -12.99 14.46 -5.41
C PHE A 40 -13.67 13.20 -4.85
N ARG A 41 -14.90 13.39 -4.36
CA ARG A 41 -15.77 12.27 -3.99
C ARG A 41 -16.32 11.58 -5.23
N LEU A 42 -16.69 10.30 -5.08
CA LEU A 42 -17.45 9.59 -6.10
C LEU A 42 -18.84 10.25 -6.30
N PRO A 43 -19.41 10.26 -7.51
CA PRO A 43 -20.81 10.58 -7.73
C PRO A 43 -21.75 9.74 -6.85
N GLU A 44 -22.89 10.31 -6.44
CA GLU A 44 -23.82 9.67 -5.49
C GLU A 44 -24.24 8.26 -5.91
N ALA A 45 -24.54 8.06 -7.20
CA ALA A 45 -24.90 6.75 -7.74
C ALA A 45 -23.78 5.70 -7.52
N LEU A 46 -22.51 6.09 -7.70
CA LEU A 46 -21.37 5.20 -7.48
C LEU A 46 -21.09 4.96 -5.98
N GLN A 47 -21.33 5.95 -5.13
CA GLN A 47 -21.23 5.76 -3.68
C GLN A 47 -22.23 4.70 -3.19
N HIS A 48 -23.49 4.80 -3.66
CA HIS A 48 -24.52 3.84 -3.30
C HIS A 48 -24.22 2.44 -3.85
N GLU A 49 -23.81 2.33 -5.12
CA GLU A 49 -23.43 1.04 -5.70
C GLU A 49 -22.25 0.40 -4.97
N LEU A 50 -21.20 1.17 -4.67
CA LEU A 50 -20.04 0.70 -3.91
C LEU A 50 -20.47 0.20 -2.53
N GLY A 51 -21.29 0.97 -1.80
CA GLY A 51 -21.81 0.59 -0.49
C GLY A 51 -22.61 -0.70 -0.52
N GLN A 52 -23.50 -0.87 -1.50
CA GLN A 52 -24.28 -2.10 -1.69
C GLN A 52 -23.38 -3.31 -1.97
N ARG A 53 -22.35 -3.15 -2.81
CA ARG A 53 -21.39 -4.23 -3.11
C ARG A 53 -20.60 -4.61 -1.86
N LEU A 54 -20.06 -3.62 -1.13
CA LEU A 54 -19.30 -3.85 0.10
C LEU A 54 -20.13 -4.53 1.19
N GLY A 55 -21.40 -4.11 1.37
CA GLY A 55 -22.31 -4.72 2.34
C GLY A 55 -22.66 -6.18 2.06
N ARG A 56 -22.44 -6.67 0.85
CA ARG A 56 -22.67 -8.07 0.44
C ARG A 56 -21.42 -8.94 0.46
N VAL A 57 -20.24 -8.36 0.73
CA VAL A 57 -18.98 -9.12 0.76
C VAL A 57 -19.06 -10.15 1.89
N ALA A 58 -18.75 -11.41 1.57
CA ALA A 58 -18.66 -12.50 2.54
C ALA A 58 -17.36 -12.40 3.36
N ILE A 59 -17.28 -11.40 4.24
CA ILE A 59 -16.08 -11.09 5.06
C ILE A 59 -15.64 -12.22 6.00
N ASN A 60 -16.51 -13.22 6.20
CA ASN A 60 -16.24 -14.41 6.99
C ASN A 60 -15.61 -15.56 6.16
N ARG A 61 -15.22 -15.31 4.91
CA ARG A 61 -14.59 -16.27 4.01
C ARG A 61 -13.32 -15.68 3.43
N TYR A 62 -12.37 -16.54 3.06
CA TYR A 62 -11.23 -16.11 2.25
C TYR A 62 -11.70 -15.57 0.89
N PRO A 63 -11.01 -14.56 0.33
CA PRO A 63 -11.42 -13.87 -0.89
C PRO A 63 -11.09 -14.67 -2.16
N VAL A 64 -11.67 -15.87 -2.28
CA VAL A 64 -11.44 -16.76 -3.43
C VAL A 64 -12.15 -16.19 -4.66
N GLY A 65 -11.43 -16.04 -5.78
CA GLY A 65 -11.98 -15.64 -7.09
C GLY A 65 -11.92 -14.14 -7.40
N CYS A 66 -12.04 -13.24 -6.41
CA CYS A 66 -12.08 -11.80 -6.66
C CYS A 66 -10.78 -11.24 -7.28
N VAL A 67 -9.64 -11.87 -7.00
CA VAL A 67 -8.34 -11.46 -7.55
C VAL A 67 -8.30 -11.60 -9.07
N ALA A 68 -8.87 -12.68 -9.61
CA ALA A 68 -8.87 -12.92 -11.06
C ALA A 68 -9.75 -11.89 -11.79
N ASP A 69 -10.90 -11.54 -11.21
CA ASP A 69 -11.81 -10.54 -11.78
C ASP A 69 -11.18 -9.15 -11.81
N VAL A 70 -10.49 -8.75 -10.74
CA VAL A 70 -9.76 -7.48 -10.69
C VAL A 70 -8.62 -7.46 -11.72
N ILE A 71 -7.84 -8.55 -11.82
CA ILE A 71 -6.77 -8.66 -12.84
C ILE A 71 -7.36 -8.53 -14.25
N ALA A 72 -8.48 -9.19 -14.55
CA ALA A 72 -9.12 -9.12 -15.86
C ALA A 72 -9.61 -7.70 -16.18
N ALA A 73 -10.29 -7.05 -15.23
CA ALA A 73 -10.78 -5.68 -15.38
C ALA A 73 -9.63 -4.68 -15.59
N LEU A 74 -8.57 -4.77 -14.78
CA LEU A 74 -7.40 -3.92 -14.91
C LEU A 74 -6.63 -4.18 -16.21
N SER A 75 -6.47 -5.44 -16.61
CA SER A 75 -5.78 -5.79 -17.87
C SER A 75 -6.47 -5.16 -19.08
N LYS A 76 -7.80 -5.15 -19.09
CA LYS A 76 -8.59 -4.45 -20.12
C LYS A 76 -8.40 -2.94 -20.02
N TYR A 77 -8.52 -2.38 -18.82
CA TYR A 77 -8.41 -0.92 -18.59
C TYR A 77 -7.06 -0.37 -19.06
N VAL A 78 -5.96 -1.03 -18.74
CA VAL A 78 -4.60 -0.60 -19.12
C VAL A 78 -4.19 -1.06 -20.52
N SER A 79 -5.05 -1.80 -21.23
CA SER A 79 -4.74 -2.43 -22.52
C SER A 79 -3.42 -3.23 -22.46
N LEU A 80 -3.37 -4.20 -21.53
CA LEU A 80 -2.16 -4.95 -21.23
C LEU A 80 -1.58 -5.64 -22.48
N PRO A 81 -0.31 -5.40 -22.84
CA PRO A 81 0.30 -6.03 -24.00
C PRO A 81 0.36 -7.56 -23.89
N ALA A 82 0.27 -8.23 -25.04
CA ALA A 82 0.42 -9.68 -25.11
C ALA A 82 1.74 -10.16 -24.48
N GLY A 83 1.69 -11.28 -23.77
CA GLY A 83 2.85 -11.84 -23.06
C GLY A 83 3.21 -11.17 -21.73
N ARG A 84 2.48 -10.14 -21.30
CA ARG A 84 2.63 -9.52 -19.97
C ARG A 84 1.59 -10.06 -18.99
N LYS A 85 1.87 -9.92 -17.69
CA LYS A 85 0.96 -10.26 -16.58
C LYS A 85 0.90 -9.10 -15.60
N LEU A 86 -0.22 -9.00 -14.87
CA LEU A 86 -0.39 -8.07 -13.76
C LEU A 86 -0.25 -8.80 -12.43
N MET A 87 0.31 -8.08 -11.45
CA MET A 87 0.33 -8.48 -10.04
C MET A 87 -0.46 -7.43 -9.25
N LEU A 88 -1.26 -7.88 -8.29
CA LEU A 88 -1.95 -7.00 -7.34
C LEU A 88 -1.16 -6.93 -6.04
N GLY A 89 -1.19 -5.78 -5.40
CA GLY A 89 -0.65 -5.55 -4.07
C GLY A 89 -1.50 -4.54 -3.29
N ASN A 90 -1.34 -4.52 -1.99
CA ASN A 90 -2.00 -3.64 -1.04
C ASN A 90 -1.32 -2.25 -1.03
N GLY A 91 -1.35 -1.58 -2.18
CA GLY A 91 -0.59 -0.35 -2.42
C GLY A 91 0.78 -0.61 -3.05
N SER A 92 1.44 0.47 -3.48
CA SER A 92 2.74 0.41 -4.16
C SER A 92 3.85 -0.10 -3.25
N ASP A 93 3.81 0.23 -1.96
CA ASP A 93 4.89 -0.08 -1.02
C ASP A 93 5.06 -1.59 -0.82
N GLU A 94 3.95 -2.35 -0.83
CA GLU A 94 4.00 -3.81 -0.79
C GLU A 94 4.66 -4.36 -2.06
N LEU A 95 4.33 -3.83 -3.23
CA LEU A 95 4.93 -4.26 -4.50
C LEU A 95 6.43 -3.93 -4.57
N ILE A 96 6.83 -2.73 -4.11
CA ILE A 96 8.25 -2.34 -4.02
C ILE A 96 9.00 -3.26 -3.05
N SER A 97 8.41 -3.55 -1.88
CA SER A 97 9.00 -4.43 -0.88
C SER A 97 9.15 -5.86 -1.41
N LEU A 98 8.15 -6.38 -2.11
CA LEU A 98 8.20 -7.70 -2.74
C LEU A 98 9.28 -7.78 -3.83
N LEU A 99 9.44 -6.72 -4.63
CA LEU A 99 10.52 -6.64 -5.61
C LEU A 99 11.90 -6.61 -4.93
N ALA A 100 12.07 -5.80 -3.89
CA ALA A 100 13.31 -5.73 -3.13
C ALA A 100 13.66 -7.10 -2.53
N LEU A 101 12.70 -7.76 -1.88
CA LEU A 101 12.86 -9.08 -1.28
C LEU A 101 13.17 -10.17 -2.32
N ALA A 102 12.48 -10.15 -3.47
CA ALA A 102 12.71 -11.13 -4.54
C ALA A 102 14.11 -11.02 -5.16
N CYS A 103 14.72 -9.83 -5.11
CA CYS A 103 16.04 -9.54 -5.65
C CYS A 103 17.16 -9.54 -4.60
N ASP A 104 16.87 -9.84 -3.33
CA ASP A 104 17.82 -9.76 -2.20
C ASP A 104 18.81 -10.93 -2.19
N VAL A 105 19.77 -10.90 -3.10
CA VAL A 105 20.90 -11.83 -3.20
C VAL A 105 22.21 -11.17 -2.76
N PRO A 106 23.25 -11.93 -2.33
CA PRO A 106 24.51 -11.34 -1.90
C PRO A 106 25.12 -10.40 -2.95
N GLY A 107 25.40 -9.15 -2.56
CA GLY A 107 25.94 -8.12 -3.43
C GLY A 107 24.91 -7.35 -4.27
N ALA A 108 23.62 -7.65 -4.13
CA ALA A 108 22.56 -6.84 -4.74
C ALA A 108 22.54 -5.41 -4.15
N SER A 109 22.06 -4.45 -4.93
CA SER A 109 21.90 -3.05 -4.52
C SER A 109 20.66 -2.46 -5.19
N ILE A 110 20.00 -1.53 -4.49
CA ILE A 110 18.87 -0.78 -5.02
C ILE A 110 19.38 0.63 -5.37
N LEU A 111 19.05 1.10 -6.57
CA LEU A 111 19.41 2.44 -7.06
C LEU A 111 18.14 3.24 -7.37
N ALA A 112 18.08 4.47 -6.88
CA ALA A 112 17.02 5.44 -7.22
C ALA A 112 17.59 6.87 -7.33
N PRO A 113 17.06 7.70 -8.25
CA PRO A 113 17.46 9.11 -8.38
C PRO A 113 16.95 9.96 -7.22
N LEU A 114 17.69 11.03 -6.88
CA LEU A 114 17.32 11.97 -5.82
C LEU A 114 17.16 13.41 -6.37
N PRO A 115 16.16 14.19 -5.88
CA PRO A 115 15.15 13.82 -4.87
C PRO A 115 14.08 12.85 -5.44
N GLY A 116 13.69 11.86 -4.65
CA GLY A 116 12.81 10.76 -5.08
C GLY A 116 11.87 10.28 -3.97
N PHE A 117 11.18 9.17 -4.24
CA PHE A 117 10.21 8.56 -3.32
C PHE A 117 10.84 7.62 -2.28
N VAL A 118 11.99 7.02 -2.59
CA VAL A 118 12.72 6.04 -1.76
C VAL A 118 13.97 6.63 -1.11
#